data_AF-A0A2U2HJN6-F1
#
_entry.id   AF-A0A2U2HJN6-F1
#
_cell.length_a   1.000
_cell.length_b   1.000
_cell.length_c   1.000
_cell.angle_alpha   90.00
_cell.angle_beta   90.00
_cell.angle_gamma   90.00
#
_symmetry.space_group_name_H-M   'P 1'
#
loop_
_entity.id
_entity.type
_entity.pdbx_description
1 polymer ?
#
loop_
_entity_poly.entity_id
_entity_poly.type
_entity_poly.pdbx_seq_one_letter_code
_entity_poly.pdbx_strand_id
1 'polypeptide(L)'
;MSTNAARRRGEGGLTIIELIIFIVVVGVGVLGLMAVFQLTSGAGADPLQRKQALLIAEGLLEEVQLARFTYCHPDDSAAETAADVGDCTIPEAVGPLPGEVRPFYNINDYVASFNTSTSFTAGDSTGIITDVASTTAVDYSGDYTAKVTINSEPKLGPVGAPIPALAAGANDANTDVLRIKVVVTYGVAVNGGARPTIELDGYRTRHAPNSVP
;
A
#
# COMPACT_ATOMS: atom_id res chain seq x y z
N MET A 1 -53.49 62.72 1.65
CA MET A 1 -53.08 62.13 2.95
C MET A 1 -53.76 60.78 3.09
N SER A 2 -53.04 59.69 2.85
CA SER A 2 -53.54 58.32 3.05
C SER A 2 -52.74 57.71 4.20
N THR A 3 -53.39 57.47 5.33
CA THR A 3 -52.80 56.81 6.49
C THR A 3 -52.98 55.31 6.34
N ASN A 4 -51.91 54.62 5.94
CA ASN A 4 -51.85 53.16 5.99
C ASN A 4 -51.87 52.70 7.45
N ALA A 5 -52.97 52.09 7.88
CA ALA A 5 -53.06 51.44 9.18
C ALA A 5 -52.23 50.15 9.15
N ALA A 6 -51.05 50.17 9.76
CA ALA A 6 -50.28 48.97 10.03
C ALA A 6 -51.07 48.08 11.01
N ARG A 7 -51.63 46.98 10.50
CA ARG A 7 -52.18 45.91 11.34
C ARG A 7 -51.07 45.41 12.26
N ARG A 8 -51.12 45.78 13.54
CA ARG A 8 -50.36 45.07 14.58
C ARG A 8 -50.90 43.65 14.61
N ARG A 9 -50.15 42.71 14.06
CA ARG A 9 -50.36 41.28 14.33
C ARG A 9 -50.17 41.13 15.84
N GLY A 10 -51.22 40.73 16.54
CA GLY A 10 -51.11 40.41 17.95
C GLY A 10 -50.11 39.27 18.11
N GLU A 11 -49.04 39.50 18.86
CA GLU A 11 -48.15 38.44 19.31
C GLU A 11 -48.94 37.61 20.32
N GLY A 12 -49.50 36.48 19.86
CA GLY A 12 -50.09 35.49 20.75
C GLY A 12 -48.99 34.80 21.53
N GLY A 13 -49.07 34.83 22.87
CA GLY A 13 -48.19 34.04 23.72
C GLY A 13 -48.41 32.53 23.49
N LEU A 14 -47.36 31.74 23.71
CA LEU A 14 -47.41 30.28 23.61
C LEU A 14 -48.13 29.69 24.83
N THR A 15 -48.96 28.68 24.60
CA THR A 15 -49.58 27.94 25.70
C THR A 15 -48.54 27.02 26.37
N ILE A 16 -48.74 26.65 27.66
CA ILE A 16 -47.83 25.73 28.38
C ILE A 16 -47.69 24.40 27.63
N ILE A 17 -48.79 23.88 27.08
CA ILE A 17 -48.78 22.61 26.32
C ILE A 17 -47.96 22.74 25.03
N GLU A 18 -48.04 23.87 24.35
CA GLU A 18 -47.32 24.15 23.11
C GLU A 18 -45.81 24.28 23.35
N LEU A 19 -45.40 24.89 24.46
CA LEU A 19 -44.00 24.92 24.91
C LEU A 19 -43.48 23.52 25.22
N ILE A 20 -44.26 22.69 25.93
CA ILE A 20 -43.87 21.31 26.26
C ILE A 20 -43.67 20.49 24.98
N ILE A 21 -44.63 20.55 24.05
CA ILE A 21 -44.54 19.82 22.78
C ILE A 21 -43.33 20.30 21.96
N PHE A 22 -43.06 21.61 21.93
CA PHE A 22 -41.89 22.16 21.26
C PHE A 22 -40.58 21.59 21.82
N ILE A 23 -40.42 21.59 23.15
CA ILE A 23 -39.23 21.04 23.80
C ILE A 23 -39.08 19.54 23.50
N VAL A 24 -40.19 18.77 23.52
CA VAL A 24 -40.17 17.34 23.21
C VAL A 24 -39.75 17.09 21.76
N VAL A 25 -40.31 17.82 20.80
CA VAL A 25 -39.99 17.68 19.37
C VAL A 25 -38.52 18.03 19.10
N VAL A 26 -38.03 19.14 19.65
CA VAL A 26 -36.63 19.54 19.51
C VAL A 26 -35.71 18.53 20.20
N GLY A 27 -36.07 18.06 21.39
CA GLY A 27 -35.30 17.05 22.13
C GLY A 27 -35.13 15.75 21.36
N VAL A 28 -36.21 15.20 20.79
CA VAL A 28 -36.16 14.00 19.94
C VAL A 28 -35.36 14.27 18.67
N GLY A 29 -35.50 15.45 18.06
CA GLY A 29 -34.73 15.84 16.88
C GLY A 29 -33.21 15.88 17.13
N VAL A 30 -32.78 16.46 18.25
CA VAL A 30 -31.36 16.53 18.64
C VAL A 30 -30.79 15.15 18.94
N LEU A 31 -31.55 14.28 19.62
CA LEU A 31 -31.13 12.89 19.87
C LEU A 31 -30.98 12.10 18.57
N GLY A 32 -31.91 12.27 17.62
CA GLY A 32 -31.81 11.67 16.30
C GLY A 32 -30.57 12.13 15.53
N LEU A 33 -30.28 13.43 15.56
CA LEU A 33 -29.09 14.00 14.92
C LEU A 33 -27.78 13.50 15.56
N MET A 34 -27.73 13.41 16.89
CA MET A 34 -26.58 12.87 17.62
C MET A 34 -26.28 11.41 17.26
N ALA A 35 -27.32 10.58 17.09
CA ALA A 35 -27.15 9.20 16.65
C ALA A 35 -26.52 9.12 15.24
N VAL A 36 -26.96 9.97 14.31
CA VAL A 36 -26.36 10.05 12.97
C VAL A 36 -24.91 10.50 13.05
N PHE A 37 -24.58 11.53 13.84
CA PHE A 37 -23.20 11.99 14.01
C PHE A 37 -22.27 10.93 14.58
N GLN A 38 -22.73 10.11 15.52
CA GLN A 38 -21.96 9.00 16.07
C GLN A 38 -21.68 7.92 15.01
N LEU A 39 -22.67 7.57 14.20
CA LEU A 39 -22.50 6.63 13.09
C LEU A 39 -21.49 7.14 12.05
N THR A 40 -21.59 8.40 11.64
CA THR A 40 -20.70 8.98 10.62
C THR A 40 -19.28 9.19 11.13
N SER A 41 -19.11 9.54 12.41
CA SER A 41 -17.79 9.76 13.00
C SER A 41 -17.04 8.45 13.21
N GLY A 42 -17.72 7.39 13.66
CA GLY A 42 -17.14 6.06 13.78
C GLY A 42 -16.77 5.45 12.43
N ALA A 43 -17.65 5.57 11.43
CA ALA A 43 -17.38 5.10 10.07
C ALA A 43 -16.34 5.95 9.30
N GLY A 44 -15.91 7.09 9.83
CA GLY A 44 -14.98 8.00 9.17
C GLY A 44 -13.50 7.63 9.34
N ALA A 45 -13.15 6.84 10.37
CA ALA A 45 -11.77 6.45 10.64
C ALA A 45 -11.29 5.30 9.73
N ASP A 46 -12.14 4.31 9.47
CA ASP A 46 -11.79 3.12 8.67
C ASP A 46 -11.42 3.44 7.20
N PRO A 47 -12.11 4.36 6.49
CA PRO A 47 -11.75 4.73 5.12
C PRO A 47 -10.39 5.43 5.03
N LEU A 48 -9.99 6.18 6.05
CA LEU A 48 -8.67 6.85 6.06
C LEU A 48 -7.55 5.82 6.20
N GLN A 49 -7.69 4.86 7.13
CA GLN A 49 -6.68 3.82 7.32
C GLN A 49 -6.52 2.94 6.09
N ARG A 50 -7.64 2.58 5.44
CA ARG A 50 -7.60 1.80 4.20
C ARG A 50 -6.90 2.55 3.06
N LYS A 51 -7.14 3.86 2.92
CA LYS A 51 -6.47 4.68 1.91
C LYS A 51 -4.97 4.80 2.18
N GLN A 52 -4.58 4.98 3.44
CA GLN A 52 -3.16 5.00 3.82
C GLN A 52 -2.49 3.64 3.53
N ALA A 53 -3.15 2.53 3.88
CA ALA A 53 -2.65 1.19 3.58
C ALA A 53 -2.49 0.95 2.07
N LEU A 54 -3.43 1.46 1.26
CA LEU A 54 -3.34 1.37 -0.20
C LEU A 54 -2.17 2.20 -0.74
N LEU A 55 -1.98 3.44 -0.27
CA LEU A 55 -0.85 4.29 -0.69
C LEU A 55 0.50 3.65 -0.33
N ILE A 56 0.61 3.02 0.84
CA ILE A 56 1.80 2.25 1.23
C ILE A 56 2.01 1.07 0.28
N ALA A 57 0.95 0.33 -0.03
CA ALA A 57 1.03 -0.83 -0.91
C ALA A 57 1.44 -0.43 -2.33
N GLU A 58 0.84 0.62 -2.88
CA GLU A 58 1.14 1.16 -4.22
C GLU A 58 2.56 1.70 -4.28
N GLY A 59 2.98 2.54 -3.33
CA GLY A 59 4.34 3.09 -3.30
C GLY A 59 5.41 2.01 -3.17
N LEU A 60 5.18 1.00 -2.33
CA LEU A 60 6.12 -0.12 -2.20
C LEU A 60 6.14 -1.01 -3.45
N LEU A 61 4.98 -1.26 -4.07
CA LEU A 61 4.91 -2.03 -5.31
C LEU A 61 5.63 -1.29 -6.45
N GLU A 62 5.42 0.01 -6.59
CA GLU A 62 6.09 0.85 -7.59
C GLU A 62 7.60 0.85 -7.40
N GLU A 63 8.08 1.01 -6.16
CA GLU A 63 9.51 0.96 -5.87
C GLU A 63 10.14 -0.37 -6.29
N VAL A 64 9.53 -1.50 -5.90
CA VAL A 64 10.02 -2.85 -6.25
C VAL A 64 9.95 -3.09 -7.76
N GLN A 65 8.93 -2.57 -8.44
CA GLN A 65 8.80 -2.66 -9.90
C GLN A 65 9.86 -1.83 -10.64
N LEU A 66 10.25 -0.69 -10.07
CA LEU A 66 11.24 0.25 -10.63
C LEU A 66 12.70 -0.12 -10.31
N ALA A 67 12.94 -1.01 -9.34
CA ALA A 67 14.27 -1.63 -9.13
C ALA A 67 14.80 -2.24 -10.43
N ARG A 68 16.02 -2.74 -10.51
CA ARG A 68 16.54 -3.48 -11.67
C ARG A 68 16.17 -4.96 -11.60
N PHE A 69 16.34 -5.66 -12.71
CA PHE A 69 16.21 -7.11 -12.79
C PHE A 69 17.32 -7.60 -13.69
N THR A 70 18.54 -7.65 -13.14
CA THR A 70 19.77 -8.06 -13.83
C THR A 70 20.14 -9.49 -13.50
N TYR A 71 21.01 -10.09 -14.33
CA TYR A 71 21.55 -11.44 -14.07
C TYR A 71 22.81 -11.38 -13.22
N CYS A 72 23.62 -10.34 -13.43
CA CYS A 72 24.87 -10.14 -12.72
C CYS A 72 24.71 -9.05 -11.68
N HIS A 73 25.64 -9.10 -10.73
CA HIS A 73 25.91 -8.05 -9.78
C HIS A 73 26.28 -6.74 -10.52
N PRO A 74 25.91 -5.55 -10.02
CA PRO A 74 26.23 -4.28 -10.68
C PRO A 74 27.74 -4.04 -10.92
N ASP A 75 28.61 -4.60 -10.09
CA ASP A 75 30.08 -4.53 -10.25
C ASP A 75 30.63 -5.51 -11.32
N ASP A 76 29.79 -6.35 -11.93
CA ASP A 76 30.22 -7.23 -13.01
C ASP A 76 30.34 -6.48 -14.34
N SER A 77 31.46 -6.64 -15.03
CA SER A 77 31.67 -6.11 -16.39
C SER A 77 30.62 -6.56 -17.43
N ALA A 78 29.96 -7.69 -17.19
CA ALA A 78 28.91 -8.25 -18.04
C ALA A 78 27.49 -7.89 -17.56
N ALA A 79 27.32 -7.10 -16.50
CA ALA A 79 26.01 -6.78 -15.93
C ALA A 79 25.02 -6.19 -16.95
N GLU A 80 25.53 -5.41 -17.90
CA GLU A 80 24.82 -4.81 -19.03
C GLU A 80 24.45 -5.77 -20.17
N THR A 81 25.30 -6.78 -20.40
CA THR A 81 25.33 -7.55 -21.65
C THR A 81 24.99 -9.03 -21.47
N ALA A 82 24.97 -9.52 -20.22
CA ALA A 82 24.66 -10.90 -19.90
C ALA A 82 23.28 -11.32 -20.42
N ALA A 83 23.24 -12.41 -21.17
CA ALA A 83 21.99 -13.01 -21.64
C ALA A 83 21.45 -14.03 -20.64
N ASP A 84 22.31 -14.58 -19.79
CA ASP A 84 21.96 -15.46 -18.68
C ASP A 84 22.94 -15.33 -17.49
N VAL A 85 22.64 -16.00 -16.38
CA VAL A 85 23.49 -16.00 -15.17
C VAL A 85 24.89 -16.58 -15.40
N GLY A 86 25.06 -17.48 -16.37
CA GLY A 86 26.33 -18.09 -16.73
C GLY A 86 27.30 -17.15 -17.44
N ASP A 87 26.80 -16.06 -18.03
CA ASP A 87 27.63 -14.98 -18.58
C ASP A 87 28.28 -14.10 -17.49
N CYS A 88 27.79 -14.19 -16.25
CA CYS A 88 28.27 -13.40 -15.13
C CYS A 88 29.49 -14.05 -14.48
N THR A 89 30.53 -13.24 -14.26
CA THR A 89 31.64 -13.61 -13.36
C THR A 89 31.20 -13.53 -11.90
N ILE A 90 30.31 -12.57 -11.59
CA ILE A 90 29.69 -12.31 -10.31
C ILE A 90 28.16 -12.33 -10.53
N PRO A 91 27.52 -13.50 -10.36
CA PRO A 91 26.07 -13.63 -10.42
C PRO A 91 25.38 -12.75 -9.38
N GLU A 92 24.20 -12.24 -9.74
CA GLU A 92 23.35 -11.56 -8.77
C GLU A 92 22.87 -12.54 -7.70
N ALA A 93 22.99 -12.15 -6.43
CA ALA A 93 22.49 -12.91 -5.29
C ALA A 93 21.11 -12.41 -4.87
N VAL A 94 20.33 -13.25 -4.18
CA VAL A 94 19.05 -12.82 -3.60
C VAL A 94 19.31 -12.16 -2.26
N GLY A 95 18.67 -11.01 -2.04
CA GLY A 95 18.80 -10.23 -0.82
C GLY A 95 19.82 -9.11 -0.95
N PRO A 96 19.66 -8.06 -0.12
CA PRO A 96 20.36 -6.80 -0.31
C PRO A 96 21.86 -6.94 -0.07
N LEU A 97 22.63 -6.10 -0.75
CA LEU A 97 24.07 -6.06 -0.59
C LEU A 97 24.45 -5.56 0.81
N PRO A 98 25.62 -5.96 1.35
CA PRO A 98 26.07 -5.47 2.65
C PRO A 98 26.15 -3.94 2.69
N GLY A 99 25.31 -3.31 3.52
CA GLY A 99 25.26 -1.86 3.67
C GLY A 99 24.36 -1.14 2.67
N GLU A 100 23.66 -1.87 1.80
CA GLU A 100 22.65 -1.31 0.92
C GLU A 100 21.43 -0.85 1.72
N VAL A 101 20.90 0.30 1.33
CA VAL A 101 19.70 0.90 1.92
C VAL A 101 18.66 1.07 0.83
N ARG A 102 17.37 0.95 1.19
CA ARG A 102 16.29 1.17 0.25
C ARG A 102 16.30 2.60 -0.32
N PRO A 103 15.92 2.81 -1.59
CA PRO A 103 15.46 1.79 -2.55
C PRO A 103 16.60 0.87 -3.00
N PHE A 104 16.33 -0.43 -3.08
CA PHE A 104 17.35 -1.40 -3.47
C PHE A 104 17.58 -1.41 -4.97
N TYR A 105 18.79 -1.80 -5.37
CA TYR A 105 19.20 -1.85 -6.74
C TYR A 105 18.40 -2.88 -7.53
N ASN A 106 18.23 -4.11 -7.04
CA ASN A 106 17.56 -5.20 -7.76
C ASN A 106 16.25 -5.63 -7.08
N ILE A 107 15.32 -6.14 -7.88
CA ILE A 107 14.02 -6.62 -7.43
C ILE A 107 14.13 -7.78 -6.42
N ASN A 108 15.16 -8.63 -6.56
CA ASN A 108 15.38 -9.75 -5.65
C ASN A 108 15.99 -9.34 -4.30
N ASP A 109 16.46 -8.09 -4.14
CA ASP A 109 17.02 -7.56 -2.88
C ASP A 109 15.95 -7.26 -1.84
N TYR A 110 14.69 -7.12 -2.27
CA TYR A 110 13.56 -6.90 -1.38
C TYR A 110 13.19 -8.12 -0.54
N VAL A 111 13.81 -9.28 -0.79
CA VAL A 111 13.56 -10.52 -0.06
C VAL A 111 14.86 -11.24 0.30
N ALA A 112 14.88 -11.96 1.44
CA ALA A 112 16.04 -12.79 1.79
C ALA A 112 16.12 -14.08 0.94
N SER A 113 14.98 -14.51 0.40
CA SER A 113 14.87 -15.66 -0.50
C SER A 113 13.59 -15.55 -1.32
N PHE A 114 13.60 -16.06 -2.55
CA PHE A 114 12.38 -16.16 -3.34
C PHE A 114 11.31 -16.99 -2.62
N ASN A 115 10.06 -16.71 -2.96
CA ASN A 115 8.86 -17.35 -2.41
C ASN A 115 8.68 -17.18 -0.89
N THR A 116 9.48 -16.32 -0.26
CA THR A 116 9.46 -16.05 1.17
C THR A 116 9.12 -14.59 1.42
N SER A 117 8.29 -14.33 2.43
CA SER A 117 7.87 -12.97 2.77
C SER A 117 8.89 -12.27 3.66
N THR A 118 9.33 -11.09 3.23
CA THR A 118 10.10 -10.15 4.05
C THR A 118 9.18 -9.06 4.58
N SER A 119 9.31 -8.71 5.86
CA SER A 119 8.52 -7.66 6.49
C SER A 119 9.29 -6.35 6.50
N PHE A 120 8.61 -5.25 6.20
CA PHE A 120 9.08 -3.88 6.33
C PHE A 120 8.23 -3.18 7.39
N THR A 121 8.88 -2.75 8.48
CA THR A 121 8.22 -2.12 9.63
C THR A 121 8.88 -0.79 9.95
N ALA A 122 8.11 0.21 10.34
CA ALA A 122 8.67 1.48 10.80
C ALA A 122 9.68 1.25 11.96
N GLY A 123 10.93 1.67 11.75
CA GLY A 123 11.99 1.62 12.75
C GLY A 123 13.07 0.54 12.55
N ASP A 124 13.02 -0.28 11.49
CA ASP A 124 14.22 -0.94 11.01
C ASP A 124 15.09 0.07 10.24
N SER A 125 16.41 -0.06 10.33
CA SER A 125 17.34 0.81 9.61
C SER A 125 17.34 0.57 8.09
N THR A 126 16.45 -0.30 7.58
CA THR A 126 16.40 -0.83 6.20
C THR A 126 15.01 -0.80 5.55
N GLY A 127 13.96 -0.43 6.28
CA GLY A 127 12.54 -0.55 5.90
C GLY A 127 11.68 0.58 6.47
N ILE A 128 12.31 1.74 6.64
CA ILE A 128 11.60 2.99 6.75
C ILE A 128 10.86 3.21 5.42
N ILE A 129 9.53 3.25 5.46
CA ILE A 129 8.75 3.87 4.40
C ILE A 129 8.95 5.38 4.59
N THR A 130 9.96 5.94 3.95
CA THR A 130 10.18 7.38 3.91
C THR A 130 9.31 7.98 2.81
N ASP A 131 8.59 9.05 3.14
CA ASP A 131 7.99 9.92 2.13
C ASP A 131 9.11 10.48 1.22
N VAL A 132 8.87 10.52 -0.09
CA VAL A 132 9.82 10.93 -1.14
C VAL A 132 10.37 12.36 -0.91
N ALA A 133 9.70 13.16 -0.07
CA ALA A 133 10.08 14.52 0.28
C ALA A 133 10.75 14.68 1.67
N SER A 134 10.93 13.60 2.45
CA SER A 134 11.31 13.70 3.86
C SER A 134 12.33 12.64 4.29
N THR A 135 13.45 13.09 4.84
CA THR A 135 14.42 12.27 5.59
C THR A 135 13.90 11.82 6.96
N THR A 136 12.65 12.18 7.31
CA THR A 136 11.98 11.75 8.53
C THR A 136 11.21 10.48 8.22
N ALA A 137 11.57 9.40 8.90
CA ALA A 137 10.77 8.18 8.93
C ALA A 137 9.31 8.53 9.19
N VAL A 138 8.41 8.12 8.30
CA VAL A 138 7.00 8.15 8.65
C VAL A 138 6.82 7.04 9.68
N ASP A 139 6.63 7.43 10.93
CA ASP A 139 6.40 6.51 12.03
C ASP A 139 5.02 5.85 11.86
N TYR A 140 5.01 4.70 11.21
CA TYR A 140 3.84 3.83 11.07
C TYR A 140 3.72 2.84 12.24
N SER A 141 4.46 3.02 13.33
CA SER A 141 4.63 1.98 14.35
C SER A 141 3.29 1.53 14.96
N GLY A 142 3.03 0.22 14.82
CA GLY A 142 1.86 -0.49 15.37
C GLY A 142 0.72 -0.69 14.37
N ASP A 143 0.33 0.34 13.64
CA ASP A 143 -0.91 0.35 12.86
C ASP A 143 -0.77 -0.11 11.43
N TYR A 144 0.44 -0.17 10.87
CA TYR A 144 0.70 -0.71 9.54
C TYR A 144 1.93 -1.63 9.52
N THR A 145 1.81 -2.77 8.85
CA THR A 145 2.97 -3.62 8.53
C THR A 145 2.92 -4.01 7.06
N ALA A 146 4.00 -3.77 6.33
CA ALA A 146 4.11 -4.13 4.93
C ALA A 146 4.95 -5.40 4.79
N LYS A 147 4.59 -6.25 3.84
CA LYS A 147 5.30 -7.48 3.51
C LYS A 147 5.46 -7.57 2.00
N VAL A 148 6.67 -7.88 1.55
CA VAL A 148 6.95 -8.19 0.14
C VAL A 148 7.27 -9.67 0.02
N THR A 149 6.75 -10.29 -1.03
CA THR A 149 7.16 -11.63 -1.47
C THR A 149 7.46 -11.56 -2.96
N ILE A 150 8.61 -12.07 -3.38
CA ILE A 150 8.96 -12.20 -4.79
C ILE A 150 8.86 -13.68 -5.15
N ASN A 151 7.94 -14.04 -6.04
CA ASN A 151 7.76 -15.40 -6.53
C ASN A 151 8.29 -15.54 -7.95
N SER A 152 9.02 -16.61 -8.22
CA SER A 152 9.34 -17.01 -9.60
C SER A 152 8.07 -17.56 -10.27
N GLU A 153 7.70 -17.00 -11.42
CA GLU A 153 6.47 -17.41 -12.14
C GLU A 153 6.80 -17.83 -13.59
N PRO A 154 7.39 -19.01 -13.80
CA PRO A 154 7.82 -19.46 -15.14
C PRO A 154 6.66 -19.78 -16.10
N LYS A 155 5.39 -19.63 -15.66
CA LYS A 155 4.20 -20.01 -16.42
C LYS A 155 3.34 -18.83 -16.86
N LEU A 156 3.83 -17.59 -16.74
CA LEU A 156 3.06 -16.44 -17.21
C LEU A 156 2.86 -16.52 -18.72
N GLY A 157 1.61 -16.65 -19.17
CA GLY A 157 1.23 -16.78 -20.57
C GLY A 157 0.11 -17.80 -20.79
N PRO A 158 -0.42 -17.93 -22.01
CA PRO A 158 -1.44 -18.91 -22.33
C PRO A 158 -0.94 -20.36 -22.14
N VAL A 159 -1.85 -21.27 -21.80
CA VAL A 159 -1.56 -22.69 -21.64
C VAL A 159 -0.92 -23.23 -22.92
N GLY A 160 0.29 -23.80 -22.79
CA GLY A 160 1.06 -24.35 -23.91
C GLY A 160 1.97 -23.36 -24.63
N ALA A 161 1.94 -22.08 -24.27
CA ALA A 161 2.86 -21.04 -24.74
C ALA A 161 3.14 -20.01 -23.63
N PRO A 162 3.72 -20.42 -22.49
CA PRO A 162 4.19 -19.47 -21.49
C PRO A 162 5.30 -18.60 -22.09
N ILE A 163 5.50 -17.40 -21.55
CA ILE A 163 6.68 -16.59 -21.83
C ILE A 163 7.89 -17.47 -21.53
N PRO A 164 8.72 -17.81 -22.54
CA PRO A 164 9.83 -18.70 -22.34
C PRO A 164 10.83 -18.03 -21.40
N ALA A 165 11.44 -18.81 -20.49
CA ALA A 165 12.71 -18.39 -19.93
C ALA A 165 13.71 -18.28 -21.10
N LEU A 166 14.22 -17.08 -21.33
CA LEU A 166 15.23 -16.69 -22.29
C LEU A 166 16.54 -17.41 -21.99
N ALA A 167 16.73 -17.85 -20.74
CA ALA A 167 17.87 -18.60 -20.29
C ALA A 167 17.57 -20.11 -20.12
N ALA A 168 18.52 -20.96 -20.55
CA ALA A 168 18.40 -22.41 -20.46
C ALA A 168 18.45 -22.87 -18.98
N GLY A 169 17.47 -23.66 -18.55
CA GLY A 169 17.42 -24.22 -17.19
C GLY A 169 16.83 -23.26 -16.15
N ALA A 170 15.53 -23.02 -16.23
CA ALA A 170 14.80 -22.15 -15.30
C ALA A 170 14.95 -22.65 -13.85
N ASN A 171 15.68 -21.87 -13.05
CA ASN A 171 15.66 -21.89 -11.59
C ASN A 171 15.26 -20.49 -11.12
N ASP A 172 15.07 -20.28 -9.82
CA ASP A 172 14.62 -18.98 -9.31
C ASP A 172 15.56 -17.80 -9.69
N ALA A 173 16.85 -18.07 -9.90
CA ALA A 173 17.83 -17.08 -10.34
C ALA A 173 17.83 -16.82 -11.86
N ASN A 174 17.19 -17.70 -12.65
CA ASN A 174 17.23 -17.70 -14.11
C ASN A 174 15.82 -17.63 -14.74
N THR A 175 14.82 -17.21 -13.96
CA THR A 175 13.46 -16.94 -14.45
C THR A 175 13.39 -15.56 -15.08
N ASP A 176 12.60 -15.42 -16.14
CA ASP A 176 12.32 -14.11 -16.74
C ASP A 176 11.12 -13.43 -16.15
N VAL A 177 10.34 -14.14 -15.34
CA VAL A 177 9.10 -13.60 -14.79
C VAL A 177 9.11 -13.76 -13.29
N LEU A 178 8.91 -12.63 -12.63
CA LEU A 178 8.72 -12.53 -11.19
C LEU A 178 7.33 -11.95 -10.92
N ARG A 179 6.62 -12.53 -9.96
CA ARG A 179 5.44 -11.93 -9.34
C ARG A 179 5.87 -11.26 -8.04
N ILE A 180 5.60 -9.97 -7.94
CA ILE A 180 5.77 -9.18 -6.73
C ILE A 180 4.43 -9.20 -6.01
N LYS A 181 4.41 -9.65 -4.76
CA LYS A 181 3.24 -9.56 -3.89
C LYS A 181 3.53 -8.63 -2.73
N VAL A 182 2.75 -7.56 -2.62
CA VAL A 182 2.79 -6.63 -1.50
C VAL A 182 1.56 -6.81 -0.65
N VAL A 183 1.73 -7.11 0.63
CA VAL A 183 0.65 -7.23 1.62
C VAL A 183 0.85 -6.18 2.71
N VAL A 184 -0.09 -5.25 2.82
CA VAL A 184 -0.13 -4.26 3.91
C VAL A 184 -1.23 -4.64 4.88
N THR A 185 -0.84 -4.99 6.11
CA THR A 185 -1.77 -5.20 7.22
C THR A 185 -1.97 -3.88 7.94
N TYR A 186 -3.21 -3.51 8.24
CA TYR A 186 -3.52 -2.23 8.89
C TYR A 186 -4.52 -2.33 10.03
N GLY A 187 -4.66 -1.26 10.82
CA GLY A 187 -5.68 -1.14 11.87
C GLY A 187 -5.54 -2.17 13.00
N VAL A 188 -6.61 -2.40 13.77
CA VAL A 188 -6.61 -3.35 14.90
C VAL A 188 -7.45 -4.60 14.61
N ALA A 189 -7.10 -5.69 15.29
CA ALA A 189 -7.92 -6.90 15.29
C ALA A 189 -9.25 -6.65 16.00
N VAL A 190 -10.37 -6.92 15.33
CA VAL A 190 -11.71 -6.83 15.93
C VAL A 190 -12.10 -8.21 16.45
N ASN A 191 -12.54 -8.32 17.70
CA ASN A 191 -12.99 -9.57 18.33
C ASN A 191 -11.97 -10.72 18.27
N GLY A 192 -10.67 -10.41 18.33
CA GLY A 192 -9.59 -11.42 18.24
C GLY A 192 -9.40 -12.02 16.84
N GLY A 193 -10.04 -11.45 15.80
CA GLY A 193 -9.85 -11.85 14.41
C GLY A 193 -8.53 -11.35 13.80
N ALA A 194 -8.29 -11.70 12.53
CA ALA A 194 -7.17 -11.16 11.78
C ALA A 194 -7.35 -9.65 11.53
N ARG A 195 -6.24 -8.91 11.49
CA ARG A 195 -6.23 -7.51 11.05
C ARG A 195 -6.57 -7.44 9.56
N PRO A 196 -7.25 -6.38 9.10
CA PRO A 196 -7.52 -6.19 7.68
C PRO A 196 -6.22 -6.02 6.88
N THR A 197 -6.24 -6.45 5.61
CA THR A 197 -5.10 -6.39 4.70
C THR A 197 -5.48 -5.78 3.35
N ILE A 198 -4.52 -5.12 2.72
CA ILE A 198 -4.51 -4.80 1.28
C ILE A 198 -3.42 -5.65 0.63
N GLU A 199 -3.78 -6.36 -0.43
CA GLU A 199 -2.85 -7.16 -1.23
C GLU A 199 -2.82 -6.61 -2.65
N LEU A 200 -1.62 -6.31 -3.14
CA LEU A 200 -1.37 -5.95 -4.53
C LEU A 200 -0.38 -6.94 -5.14
N ASP A 201 -0.68 -7.41 -6.33
CA ASP A 201 0.23 -8.21 -7.15
C ASP A 201 0.71 -7.40 -8.34
N GLY A 202 2.01 -7.45 -8.60
CA GLY A 202 2.65 -6.96 -9.81
C GLY A 202 3.41 -8.08 -10.49
N TYR A 203 3.62 -7.94 -11.80
CA TYR A 203 4.49 -8.84 -12.54
C TYR A 203 5.60 -8.05 -13.18
N ARG A 204 6.80 -8.60 -13.13
CA ARG A 204 7.94 -8.09 -13.85
C ARG A 204 8.44 -9.17 -14.80
N THR A 205 8.53 -8.81 -16.07
CA THR A 205 9.20 -9.61 -17.08
C THR A 205 10.56 -9.01 -17.38
N ARG A 206 11.58 -9.83 -17.53
CA ARG A 206 12.88 -9.41 -18.01
C ARG A 206 12.75 -9.01 -19.49
N HIS A 207 12.93 -7.73 -19.78
CA HIS A 207 12.96 -7.20 -21.14
C HIS A 207 14.23 -6.34 -21.28
N ALA A 208 14.96 -6.51 -22.37
CA ALA A 208 16.20 -5.79 -22.61
C ALA A 208 16.00 -4.26 -22.60
N PRO A 209 17.01 -3.45 -22.17
CA PRO A 209 18.37 -3.85 -21.80
C PRO A 209 18.64 -3.91 -20.29
N ASN A 210 19.63 -4.71 -19.88
CA ASN A 210 20.09 -4.91 -18.49
C ASN A 210 20.89 -3.71 -17.95
N SER A 211 20.42 -2.49 -18.21
CA SER A 211 21.16 -1.27 -17.86
C SER A 211 21.50 -1.15 -16.37
N VAL A 212 22.75 -0.90 -16.10
CA VAL A 212 23.45 -0.64 -14.84
C VAL A 212 23.65 0.89 -14.74
N PRO A 213 23.59 1.50 -13.55
CA PRO A 213 23.71 2.94 -13.35
C PRO A 213 25.05 3.56 -13.78
#